data_AF-A0A0A2VJV2-F1
#
_entry.id   AF-A0A0A2VJV2-F1
#
_cell.length_a   1.000
_cell.length_b   1.000
_cell.length_c   1.000
_cell.angle_alpha   90.00
_cell.angle_beta   90.00
_cell.angle_gamma   90.00
#
_symmetry.space_group_name_H-M   'P 1'
#
loop_
_entity.id
_entity.type
_entity.pdbx_description
1 polymer ?
#
loop_
_entity_poly.entity_id
_entity_poly.type
_entity_poly.pdbx_seq_one_letter_code
_entity_poly.pdbx_strand_id
1 'polypeptide(L)'
;MQLTFAFFAGLSSTGALALVVPNSTALALAMSNSTAVAPAESNSTALALAMLKSTAPAPAVPSSTVLALVMPNSTTLGFPGLNHVQSRNAKAAIDQVRAEGLNRQACLAVISTALQESELQIYANPVVPASMNYPHDKVGGDQDSIGMFQQRAKFYSDVATDMSAAGSTRLFLADMKGIAGWQTMEVSALCQAVQKAEAGNLYGQRIPLAEQVCSAAGF
;
A
#
# COMPACT_ATOMS: atom_id res chain seq x y z
N MET A 1 33.67 13.32 -27.51
CA MET A 1 33.40 11.88 -27.62
C MET A 1 32.98 11.40 -26.24
N GLN A 2 31.68 11.38 -25.93
CA GLN A 2 31.19 10.78 -24.68
C GLN A 2 31.22 9.27 -24.88
N LEU A 3 32.02 8.56 -24.08
CA LEU A 3 31.97 7.10 -24.05
C LEU A 3 30.77 6.67 -23.21
N THR A 4 29.79 6.04 -23.86
CA THR A 4 28.68 5.37 -23.19
C THR A 4 29.17 4.00 -22.70
N PHE A 5 29.34 3.82 -21.40
CA PHE A 5 29.59 2.51 -20.81
C PHE A 5 28.31 2.04 -20.11
N ALA A 6 27.71 0.96 -20.61
CA ALA A 6 26.68 0.21 -19.89
C ALA A 6 27.38 -0.98 -19.22
N PHE A 7 27.42 -1.00 -17.89
CA PHE A 7 27.99 -2.11 -17.13
C PHE A 7 26.87 -3.06 -16.71
N PHE A 8 26.95 -4.32 -17.13
CA PHE A 8 26.02 -5.38 -16.72
C PHE A 8 26.77 -6.40 -15.86
N ALA A 9 26.48 -6.43 -14.56
CA ALA A 9 26.99 -7.45 -13.64
C ALA A 9 25.84 -8.37 -13.23
N GLY A 10 25.91 -9.65 -13.62
CA GLY A 10 25.01 -10.69 -13.12
C GLY A 10 25.77 -11.56 -12.11
N LEU A 11 25.40 -11.51 -10.84
CA LEU A 11 26.01 -12.35 -9.80
C LEU A 11 24.96 -13.22 -9.10
N SER A 12 25.32 -14.49 -8.93
CA SER A 12 24.56 -15.51 -8.20
C SER A 12 25.21 -15.79 -6.83
N SER A 13 24.69 -15.11 -5.79
CA SER A 13 24.64 -15.51 -4.38
C SER A 13 25.55 -14.82 -3.33
N THR A 14 24.86 -14.48 -2.21
CA THR A 14 25.23 -14.30 -0.78
C THR A 14 26.47 -13.48 -0.39
N GLY A 15 26.53 -12.22 -0.83
CA GLY A 15 27.40 -11.22 -0.23
C GLY A 15 26.89 -9.80 -0.49
N ALA A 16 27.06 -8.90 0.48
CA ALA A 16 26.76 -7.47 0.28
C ALA A 16 27.70 -6.90 -0.80
N LEU A 17 27.14 -6.30 -1.84
CA LEU A 17 27.90 -5.73 -2.95
C LEU A 17 27.86 -4.21 -2.89
N ALA A 18 29.03 -3.57 -2.80
CA ALA A 18 29.20 -2.13 -2.97
C ALA A 18 29.93 -1.88 -4.29
N LEU A 19 29.25 -1.25 -5.25
CA LEU A 19 29.83 -0.87 -6.54
C LEU A 19 29.71 0.65 -6.69
N VAL A 20 30.84 1.32 -6.93
CA VAL A 20 30.91 2.77 -7.14
C VAL A 20 31.40 3.00 -8.56
N VAL A 21 30.57 3.62 -9.41
CA VAL A 21 30.94 3.95 -10.80
C VAL A 21 30.76 5.45 -11.05
N PRO A 22 31.82 6.27 -10.88
CA PRO A 22 31.71 7.72 -11.09
C PRO A 22 31.58 8.06 -12.58
N ASN A 23 30.87 9.15 -12.89
CA ASN A 23 30.69 9.71 -14.25
C ASN A 23 29.97 8.80 -15.27
N SER A 24 29.00 8.00 -14.83
CA SER A 24 28.18 7.16 -15.72
C SER A 24 26.82 7.80 -16.04
N THR A 25 26.30 7.60 -17.25
CA THR A 25 24.97 8.11 -17.64
C THR A 25 23.83 7.26 -17.11
N ALA A 26 24.07 5.96 -16.92
CA ALA A 26 23.13 5.01 -16.33
C ALA A 26 23.87 3.80 -15.72
N LEU A 27 23.39 3.31 -14.58
CA LEU A 27 23.83 2.06 -13.97
C LEU A 27 22.64 1.13 -13.74
N ALA A 28 22.77 -0.10 -14.23
CA ALA A 28 21.77 -1.14 -14.09
C ALA A 28 22.37 -2.33 -13.35
N LEU A 29 21.89 -2.61 -12.13
CA LEU A 29 22.25 -3.82 -11.39
C LEU A 29 21.06 -4.78 -11.34
N ALA A 30 21.31 -6.04 -11.70
CA ALA A 30 20.37 -7.14 -11.55
C ALA A 30 20.95 -8.17 -10.58
N MET A 31 20.31 -8.35 -9.42
CA MET A 31 20.77 -9.31 -8.41
C MET A 31 19.62 -10.19 -7.91
N SER A 32 19.92 -11.48 -7.70
CA SER A 32 18.98 -12.47 -7.15
C SER A 32 19.44 -12.94 -5.77
N ASN A 33 18.52 -13.06 -4.80
CA ASN A 33 18.78 -13.58 -3.43
C ASN A 33 19.89 -12.81 -2.66
N SER A 34 19.79 -11.49 -2.53
CA SER A 34 20.72 -10.69 -1.72
C SER A 34 20.01 -10.02 -0.54
N THR A 35 20.69 -9.95 0.61
CA THR A 35 20.14 -9.43 1.88
C THR A 35 20.24 -7.91 2.03
N ALA A 36 21.13 -7.24 1.31
CA ALA A 36 21.22 -5.78 1.26
C ALA A 36 22.01 -5.32 0.02
N VAL A 37 21.55 -4.24 -0.63
CA VAL A 37 22.29 -3.56 -1.70
C VAL A 37 22.24 -2.05 -1.46
N ALA A 38 23.41 -1.42 -1.43
CA ALA A 38 23.59 0.02 -1.28
C ALA A 38 24.41 0.55 -2.48
N PRO A 39 23.76 0.86 -3.60
CA PRO A 39 24.42 1.53 -4.71
C PRO A 39 24.59 3.01 -4.34
N ALA A 40 25.81 3.52 -4.45
CA ALA A 40 26.10 4.93 -4.33
C ALA A 40 26.64 5.41 -5.68
N GLU A 41 25.89 6.29 -6.34
CA GLU A 41 26.38 7.04 -7.49
C GLU A 41 26.48 8.53 -7.14
N SER A 42 27.53 9.18 -7.63
CA SER A 42 27.72 10.63 -7.54
C SER A 42 27.80 11.16 -8.98
N ASN A 43 26.99 12.17 -9.30
CA ASN A 43 26.93 12.81 -10.63
C ASN A 43 26.40 11.93 -11.79
N SER A 44 25.32 11.18 -11.56
CA SER A 44 24.68 10.34 -12.60
C SER A 44 23.19 10.66 -12.78
N THR A 45 22.71 10.58 -14.03
CA THR A 45 21.36 11.01 -14.45
C THR A 45 20.24 10.00 -14.20
N ALA A 46 20.56 8.72 -14.02
CA ALA A 46 19.57 7.67 -13.77
C ALA A 46 20.18 6.44 -13.09
N LEU A 47 19.57 6.01 -11.98
CA LEU A 47 19.88 4.74 -11.30
C LEU A 47 18.70 3.78 -11.44
N ALA A 48 18.95 2.60 -12.01
CA ALA A 48 17.95 1.54 -12.16
C ALA A 48 18.36 0.29 -11.36
N LEU A 49 17.59 -0.04 -10.34
CA LEU A 49 17.83 -1.22 -9.49
C LEU A 49 16.76 -2.28 -9.73
N ALA A 50 17.19 -3.50 -10.11
CA ALA A 50 16.34 -4.68 -10.19
C ALA A 50 16.70 -5.68 -9.09
N MET A 51 15.81 -5.84 -8.12
CA MET A 51 15.97 -6.76 -6.98
C MET A 51 14.92 -7.89 -7.05
N LEU A 52 15.36 -9.14 -7.19
CA LEU A 52 14.48 -10.32 -7.10
C LEU A 52 14.52 -10.91 -5.69
N LYS A 53 13.34 -11.05 -5.05
CA LYS A 53 13.13 -11.74 -3.75
C LYS A 53 14.00 -11.22 -2.59
N SER A 54 13.95 -9.91 -2.33
CA SER A 54 14.74 -9.27 -1.25
C SER A 54 13.87 -8.46 -0.28
N THR A 55 14.31 -8.36 0.97
CA THR A 55 13.66 -7.66 2.08
C THR A 55 14.27 -6.27 2.25
N ALA A 56 13.67 -5.28 1.56
CA ALA A 56 13.86 -3.82 1.66
C ALA A 56 15.22 -3.22 1.20
N PRO A 57 15.22 -2.19 0.33
CA PRO A 57 16.40 -1.36 0.05
C PRO A 57 16.42 -0.08 0.89
N ALA A 58 17.62 0.40 1.24
CA ALA A 58 17.88 1.76 1.73
C ALA A 58 18.77 2.50 0.73
N PRO A 59 18.22 3.13 -0.32
CA PRO A 59 19.02 3.89 -1.26
C PRO A 59 19.41 5.24 -0.63
N ALA A 60 20.72 5.49 -0.49
CA ALA A 60 21.24 6.83 -0.21
C ALA A 60 21.74 7.43 -1.54
N VAL A 61 20.96 8.32 -2.13
CA VAL A 61 21.33 9.08 -3.35
C VAL A 61 21.45 10.56 -2.97
N PRO A 62 22.65 11.07 -2.67
CA PRO A 62 22.85 12.51 -2.59
C PRO A 62 22.83 13.08 -4.02
N SER A 63 21.77 13.83 -4.34
CA SER A 63 21.58 14.59 -5.60
C SER A 63 21.50 13.78 -6.91
N SER A 64 20.34 13.18 -7.19
CA SER A 64 19.92 12.75 -8.55
C SER A 64 18.41 12.94 -8.75
N THR A 65 17.99 13.31 -9.97
CA THR A 65 16.63 13.80 -10.29
C THR A 65 15.61 12.73 -10.70
N VAL A 66 15.97 11.46 -10.87
CA VAL A 66 15.01 10.36 -11.10
C VAL A 66 15.51 9.05 -10.49
N LEU A 67 14.75 8.50 -9.53
CA LEU A 67 14.94 7.16 -8.99
C LEU A 67 13.87 6.22 -9.59
N ALA A 68 14.27 5.27 -10.42
CA ALA A 68 13.38 4.24 -10.96
C ALA A 68 13.70 2.89 -10.31
N LEU A 69 12.90 2.51 -9.31
CA LEU A 69 13.01 1.22 -8.65
C LEU A 69 12.16 0.21 -9.44
N VAL A 70 12.78 -0.71 -10.18
CA VAL A 70 12.07 -1.80 -10.86
C VAL A 70 12.16 -3.02 -9.96
N MET A 71 11.10 -3.31 -9.21
CA MET A 71 11.00 -4.53 -8.41
C MET A 71 10.22 -5.59 -9.19
N PRO A 72 10.86 -6.60 -9.82
CA PRO A 72 10.15 -7.64 -10.57
C PRO A 72 9.61 -8.67 -9.58
N ASN A 73 8.48 -8.31 -9.00
CA ASN A 73 7.49 -9.05 -8.18
C ASN A 73 6.62 -8.09 -7.35
N SER A 74 6.80 -6.76 -7.49
CA SER A 74 5.80 -5.80 -7.06
C SER A 74 4.79 -5.65 -8.20
N THR A 75 3.57 -6.14 -7.99
CA THR A 75 2.46 -5.98 -8.92
C THR A 75 2.18 -4.48 -9.08
N THR A 76 2.72 -3.89 -10.15
CA THR A 76 2.36 -2.58 -10.75
C THR A 76 2.39 -1.34 -9.85
N LEU A 77 2.88 -0.22 -10.40
CA LEU A 77 2.99 1.10 -9.73
C LEU A 77 1.65 1.73 -9.28
N GLY A 78 0.55 0.97 -9.30
CA GLY A 78 -0.79 1.36 -8.87
C GLY A 78 -1.82 0.29 -9.22
N PHE A 79 -3.00 0.34 -8.58
CA PHE A 79 -4.16 -0.45 -9.01
C PHE A 79 -4.99 0.32 -10.05
N PRO A 80 -5.71 -0.37 -10.95
CA PRO A 80 -6.57 0.29 -11.94
C PRO A 80 -7.55 1.27 -11.28
N GLY A 81 -7.66 2.47 -11.85
CA GLY A 81 -8.58 3.51 -11.37
C GLY A 81 -8.17 4.20 -10.07
N LEU A 82 -7.03 3.85 -9.46
CA LEU A 82 -6.53 4.48 -8.23
C LEU A 82 -5.29 5.34 -8.49
N ASN A 83 -5.17 6.45 -7.77
CA ASN A 83 -3.93 7.23 -7.73
C ASN A 83 -2.85 6.55 -6.85
N HIS A 84 -1.64 7.12 -6.78
CA HIS A 84 -0.52 6.55 -6.03
C HIS A 84 -0.80 6.40 -4.52
N VAL A 85 -1.40 7.42 -3.89
CA VAL A 85 -1.74 7.39 -2.45
C VAL A 85 -2.78 6.31 -2.16
N GLN A 86 -3.84 6.26 -2.95
CA GLN A 86 -4.90 5.26 -2.85
C GLN A 86 -4.35 3.86 -3.08
N SER A 87 -3.47 3.68 -4.07
CA SER A 87 -2.86 2.39 -4.39
C SER A 87 -1.96 1.88 -3.26
N ARG A 88 -1.19 2.77 -2.62
CA ARG A 88 -0.36 2.44 -1.45
C ARG A 88 -1.21 1.92 -0.29
N ASN A 89 -2.30 2.61 0.04
CA ASN A 89 -3.17 2.23 1.14
C ASN A 89 -4.00 0.97 0.81
N ALA A 90 -4.53 0.86 -0.41
CA ALA A 90 -5.20 -0.34 -0.91
C ALA A 90 -4.28 -1.56 -0.84
N LYS A 91 -2.99 -1.41 -1.19
CA LYS A 91 -2.00 -2.47 -1.09
C LYS A 91 -1.83 -2.94 0.36
N ALA A 92 -1.68 -2.01 1.31
CA ALA A 92 -1.57 -2.36 2.73
C ALA A 92 -2.83 -3.09 3.24
N ALA A 93 -4.01 -2.68 2.81
CA ALA A 93 -5.28 -3.34 3.14
C ALA A 93 -5.35 -4.77 2.56
N ILE A 94 -5.02 -4.93 1.28
CA ILE A 94 -4.99 -6.22 0.59
C ILE A 94 -3.96 -7.17 1.18
N ASP A 95 -2.77 -6.66 1.53
CA ASP A 95 -1.75 -7.45 2.20
C ASP A 95 -2.24 -7.93 3.58
N GLN A 96 -3.01 -7.11 4.30
CA GLN A 96 -3.65 -7.51 5.57
C GLN A 96 -4.71 -8.60 5.35
N VAL A 97 -5.58 -8.48 4.32
CA VAL A 97 -6.54 -9.55 3.96
C VAL A 97 -5.82 -10.87 3.70
N ARG A 98 -4.68 -10.82 2.99
CA ARG A 98 -3.84 -12.00 2.73
C ARG A 98 -3.16 -12.55 3.97
N ALA A 99 -2.67 -11.68 4.84
CA ALA A 99 -2.03 -12.07 6.10
C ALA A 99 -3.00 -12.85 7.01
N GLU A 100 -4.30 -12.56 6.92
CA GLU A 100 -5.35 -13.30 7.63
C GLU A 100 -5.89 -14.52 6.86
N GLY A 101 -5.36 -14.82 5.67
CA GLY A 101 -5.78 -15.96 4.85
C GLY A 101 -7.21 -15.86 4.32
N LEU A 102 -7.75 -14.64 4.20
CA LEU A 102 -9.12 -14.40 3.75
C LEU A 102 -9.20 -14.33 2.21
N ASN A 103 -10.40 -14.55 1.69
CA ASN A 103 -10.66 -14.75 0.26
C ASN A 103 -11.10 -13.45 -0.45
N ARG A 104 -11.47 -13.58 -1.73
CA ARG A 104 -11.96 -12.48 -2.58
C ARG A 104 -13.12 -11.70 -1.95
N GLN A 105 -14.03 -12.37 -1.24
CA GLN A 105 -15.15 -11.72 -0.55
C GLN A 105 -14.66 -10.67 0.45
N ALA A 106 -13.65 -11.00 1.26
CA ALA A 106 -13.05 -10.07 2.21
C ALA A 106 -12.36 -8.90 1.51
N CYS A 107 -11.65 -9.15 0.39
CA CYS A 107 -11.05 -8.09 -0.41
C CYS A 107 -12.11 -7.10 -0.92
N LEU A 108 -13.22 -7.59 -1.48
CA LEU A 108 -14.29 -6.75 -1.98
C LEU A 108 -14.92 -5.90 -0.87
N ALA A 109 -15.19 -6.48 0.30
CA ALA A 109 -15.77 -5.77 1.44
C ALA A 109 -14.83 -4.66 1.95
N VAL A 110 -13.54 -4.97 2.09
CA VAL A 110 -12.50 -4.03 2.53
C VAL A 110 -12.36 -2.86 1.56
N ILE A 111 -12.14 -3.15 0.26
CA ILE A 111 -11.87 -2.10 -0.73
C ILE A 111 -13.13 -1.28 -1.01
N SER A 112 -14.31 -1.91 -1.09
CA SER A 112 -15.57 -1.18 -1.30
C SER A 112 -15.88 -0.24 -0.13
N THR A 113 -15.69 -0.70 1.10
CA THR A 113 -15.88 0.15 2.29
C THR A 113 -14.88 1.30 2.30
N ALA A 114 -13.57 1.01 2.18
CA ALA A 114 -12.56 2.06 2.24
C ALA A 114 -12.69 3.10 1.11
N LEU A 115 -13.13 2.68 -0.09
CA LEU A 115 -13.46 3.61 -1.17
C LEU A 115 -14.63 4.52 -0.81
N GLN A 116 -15.63 3.99 -0.11
CA GLN A 116 -16.82 4.74 0.26
C GLN A 116 -16.54 5.72 1.41
N GLU A 117 -15.78 5.30 2.42
CA GLU A 117 -15.53 6.07 3.63
C GLU A 117 -14.49 7.17 3.43
N SER A 118 -13.45 6.89 2.65
CA SER A 118 -12.29 7.79 2.57
C SER A 118 -11.65 7.89 1.18
N GLU A 119 -12.24 7.25 0.17
CA GLU A 119 -11.59 7.02 -1.12
C GLU A 119 -10.20 6.36 -0.94
N LEU A 120 -10.06 5.43 0.01
CA LEU A 120 -8.81 4.74 0.40
C LEU A 120 -7.72 5.67 0.98
N GLN A 121 -8.07 6.78 1.62
CA GLN A 121 -7.11 7.71 2.24
C GLN A 121 -7.14 7.63 3.76
N ILE A 122 -6.00 7.87 4.41
CA ILE A 122 -5.94 7.96 5.88
C ILE A 122 -6.29 9.38 6.31
N TYR A 123 -7.39 9.54 7.04
CA TYR A 123 -7.81 10.83 7.57
C TYR A 123 -7.43 10.96 9.05
N ALA A 124 -6.66 12.00 9.38
CA ALA A 124 -6.53 12.46 10.76
C ALA A 124 -7.70 13.40 11.11
N ASN A 125 -7.95 13.61 12.40
CA ASN A 125 -9.04 14.48 12.86
C ASN A 125 -8.56 15.32 14.06
N PRO A 126 -8.65 16.66 14.00
CA PRO A 126 -8.23 17.54 15.10
C PRO A 126 -9.09 17.39 16.37
N VAL A 127 -10.31 16.84 16.29
CA VAL A 127 -11.13 16.44 17.46
C VAL A 127 -10.50 15.27 18.21
N VAL A 128 -9.62 14.51 17.56
CA VAL A 128 -8.79 13.45 18.15
C VAL A 128 -7.31 13.86 18.02
N PRO A 129 -6.78 14.76 18.88
CA PRO A 129 -5.46 15.36 18.69
C PRO A 129 -4.32 14.36 18.52
N ALA A 130 -4.41 13.19 19.16
CA ALA A 130 -3.43 12.12 19.00
C ALA A 130 -3.30 11.62 17.56
N SER A 131 -4.39 11.64 16.77
CA SER A 131 -4.39 11.21 15.37
C SER A 131 -3.47 12.06 14.49
N MET A 132 -3.32 13.34 14.82
CA MET A 132 -2.46 14.29 14.09
C MET A 132 -0.97 13.95 14.18
N ASN A 133 -0.57 13.09 15.14
CA ASN A 133 0.81 12.66 15.32
C ASN A 133 1.19 11.44 14.47
N TYR A 134 0.25 10.84 13.75
CA TYR A 134 0.48 9.69 12.88
C TYR A 134 0.50 10.11 11.40
N PRO A 135 1.18 9.37 10.51
CA PRO A 135 1.11 9.60 9.07
C PRO A 135 -0.33 9.59 8.56
N HIS A 136 -0.71 10.60 7.79
CA HIS A 136 -2.05 10.74 7.23
C HIS A 136 -2.00 11.42 5.86
N ASP A 137 -3.03 11.17 5.06
CA ASP A 137 -3.16 11.71 3.69
C ASP A 137 -4.01 12.97 3.66
N LYS A 138 -5.00 13.04 4.55
CA LYS A 138 -5.96 14.14 4.66
C LYS A 138 -6.31 14.43 6.11
N VAL A 139 -6.93 15.58 6.33
CA VAL A 139 -7.51 15.98 7.61
C VAL A 139 -9.03 16.10 7.42
N GLY A 140 -9.79 15.41 8.26
CA GLY A 140 -11.24 15.43 8.30
C GLY A 140 -11.79 16.20 9.48
N GLY A 141 -13.09 16.07 9.72
CA GLY A 141 -13.76 16.70 10.86
C GLY A 141 -15.16 16.19 11.15
N ASP A 142 -15.54 15.02 10.61
CA ASP A 142 -16.80 14.38 10.99
C ASP A 142 -16.64 13.75 12.37
N GLN A 143 -17.26 14.38 13.37
CA GLN A 143 -17.23 13.95 14.76
C GLN A 143 -15.79 13.65 15.21
N ASP A 144 -15.54 12.43 15.71
CA ASP A 144 -14.23 11.90 16.10
C ASP A 144 -13.78 10.74 15.19
N SER A 145 -14.26 10.70 13.94
CA SER A 145 -13.89 9.69 12.95
C SER A 145 -12.46 9.89 12.46
N ILE A 146 -11.67 8.81 12.39
CA ILE A 146 -10.30 8.79 11.90
C ILE A 146 -10.03 7.56 11.00
N GLY A 147 -8.88 7.55 10.34
CA GLY A 147 -8.40 6.39 9.59
C GLY A 147 -9.13 6.16 8.26
N MET A 148 -8.83 5.01 7.65
CA MET A 148 -9.30 4.66 6.31
C MET A 148 -10.80 4.31 6.25
N PHE A 149 -11.35 3.77 7.33
CA PHE A 149 -12.74 3.32 7.41
C PHE A 149 -13.64 4.32 8.17
N GLN A 150 -13.12 5.53 8.46
CA GLN A 150 -13.81 6.56 9.24
C GLN A 150 -14.37 6.00 10.56
N GLN A 151 -13.57 5.19 11.23
CA GLN A 151 -13.92 4.60 12.52
C GLN A 151 -13.88 5.68 13.60
N ARG A 152 -14.93 5.76 14.41
CA ARG A 152 -15.02 6.73 15.49
C ARG A 152 -14.12 6.34 16.66
N ALA A 153 -13.22 7.23 17.07
CA ALA A 153 -12.28 7.01 18.16
C ALA A 153 -12.96 6.70 19.52
N LYS A 154 -14.22 7.11 19.71
CA LYS A 154 -15.06 6.71 20.84
C LYS A 154 -15.25 5.18 20.97
N PHE A 155 -15.24 4.45 19.86
CA PHE A 155 -15.44 3.00 19.83
C PHE A 155 -14.12 2.24 19.62
N TYR A 156 -13.17 2.84 18.90
CA TYR A 156 -11.86 2.28 18.61
C TYR A 156 -10.79 3.12 19.30
N SER A 157 -10.37 2.70 20.50
CA SER A 157 -9.52 3.51 21.37
C SER A 157 -8.03 3.47 21.01
N ASP A 158 -7.60 2.52 20.18
CA ASP A 158 -6.23 2.44 19.69
C ASP A 158 -6.05 3.27 18.41
N VAL A 159 -5.85 4.57 18.63
CA VAL A 159 -5.64 5.57 17.56
C VAL A 159 -4.48 5.18 16.63
N ALA A 160 -3.42 4.54 17.14
CA ALA A 160 -2.28 4.14 16.32
C ALA A 160 -2.69 3.06 15.30
N THR A 161 -3.52 2.11 15.73
CA THR A 161 -4.07 1.08 14.85
C THR A 161 -5.01 1.70 13.80
N ASP A 162 -5.91 2.61 14.20
CA ASP A 162 -6.86 3.26 13.28
C ASP A 162 -6.16 4.13 12.21
N MET A 163 -5.05 4.78 12.59
CA MET A 163 -4.27 5.63 11.69
C MET A 163 -3.35 4.87 10.73
N SER A 164 -3.43 3.53 10.70
CA SER A 164 -2.69 2.68 9.77
C SER A 164 -3.63 1.95 8.85
N ALA A 165 -3.39 1.98 7.53
CA ALA A 165 -4.21 1.24 6.56
C ALA A 165 -4.32 -0.26 6.90
N ALA A 166 -3.21 -0.90 7.30
CA ALA A 166 -3.23 -2.31 7.71
C ALA A 166 -3.90 -2.50 9.08
N GLY A 167 -3.64 -1.59 10.04
CA GLY A 167 -4.23 -1.65 11.37
C GLY A 167 -5.75 -1.50 11.36
N SER A 168 -6.26 -0.46 10.70
CA SER A 168 -7.69 -0.23 10.54
C SER A 168 -8.36 -1.34 9.72
N THR A 169 -7.66 -1.92 8.73
CA THR A 169 -8.18 -3.09 7.99
C THR A 169 -8.33 -4.30 8.90
N ARG A 170 -7.37 -4.56 9.80
CA ARG A 170 -7.47 -5.64 10.78
C ARG A 170 -8.70 -5.48 11.67
N LEU A 171 -9.02 -4.26 12.10
CA LEU A 171 -10.22 -3.96 12.89
C LEU A 171 -11.49 -4.22 12.08
N PHE A 172 -11.57 -3.69 10.87
CA PHE A 172 -12.69 -3.95 9.95
C PHE A 172 -12.91 -5.46 9.73
N LEU A 173 -11.84 -6.22 9.49
CA LEU A 173 -11.90 -7.66 9.28
C LEU A 173 -12.34 -8.40 10.55
N ALA A 174 -11.95 -7.94 11.73
CA ALA A 174 -12.40 -8.51 13.00
C ALA A 174 -13.93 -8.40 13.14
N ASP A 175 -14.49 -7.23 12.85
CA ASP A 175 -15.95 -7.03 12.88
C ASP A 175 -16.66 -7.83 11.77
N MET A 176 -16.11 -7.82 10.55
CA MET A 176 -16.64 -8.58 9.41
C MET A 176 -16.76 -10.08 9.72
N LYS A 177 -15.75 -10.68 10.35
CA LYS A 177 -15.76 -12.10 10.72
C LYS A 177 -16.80 -12.42 11.80
N GLY A 178 -17.24 -11.44 12.58
CA GLY A 178 -18.33 -11.57 13.55
C GLY A 178 -19.72 -11.67 12.93
N ILE A 179 -19.86 -11.34 11.64
CA ILE A 179 -21.16 -11.34 10.94
C ILE A 179 -21.45 -12.74 10.39
N ALA A 180 -22.57 -13.31 10.82
CA ALA A 180 -23.01 -14.62 10.33
C ALA A 180 -23.24 -14.59 8.81
N GLY A 181 -22.61 -15.53 8.09
CA GLY A 181 -22.77 -15.67 6.64
C GLY A 181 -22.01 -14.64 5.80
N TRP A 182 -21.07 -13.89 6.36
CA TRP A 182 -20.30 -12.87 5.65
C TRP A 182 -19.65 -13.39 4.34
N GLN A 183 -19.25 -14.66 4.31
CA GLN A 183 -18.55 -15.30 3.19
C GLN A 183 -19.34 -15.29 1.89
N THR A 184 -20.67 -15.25 1.97
CA THR A 184 -21.59 -15.32 0.83
C THR A 184 -22.62 -14.20 0.83
N MET A 185 -22.51 -13.25 1.77
CA MET A 185 -23.39 -12.10 1.87
C MET A 185 -23.20 -11.20 0.63
N GLU A 186 -24.26 -10.50 0.20
CA GLU A 186 -24.10 -9.46 -0.81
C GLU A 186 -23.10 -8.39 -0.28
N VAL A 187 -22.15 -7.97 -1.10
CA VAL A 187 -20.98 -7.19 -0.64
C VAL A 187 -21.41 -5.84 -0.05
N SER A 188 -22.35 -5.13 -0.68
CA SER A 188 -22.85 -3.86 -0.15
C SER A 188 -23.54 -4.05 1.21
N ALA A 189 -24.33 -5.11 1.36
CA ALA A 189 -24.95 -5.47 2.64
C ALA A 189 -23.91 -5.83 3.71
N LEU A 190 -22.83 -6.54 3.34
CA LEU A 190 -21.74 -6.84 4.25
C LEU A 190 -21.02 -5.57 4.71
N CYS A 191 -20.68 -4.67 3.80
CA CYS A 191 -20.07 -3.37 4.13
C CYS A 191 -20.94 -2.58 5.12
N GLN A 192 -22.25 -2.51 4.86
CA GLN A 192 -23.21 -1.84 5.75
C GLN A 192 -23.26 -2.48 7.13
N ALA A 193 -23.28 -3.81 7.18
CA ALA A 193 -23.33 -4.55 8.43
C ALA A 193 -22.07 -4.33 9.29
N VAL A 194 -20.87 -4.26 8.67
CA VAL A 194 -19.63 -3.93 9.39
C VAL A 194 -19.65 -2.50 9.91
N GLN A 195 -19.98 -1.53 9.05
CA GLN A 195 -19.98 -0.11 9.40
C GLN A 195 -21.16 0.31 10.28
N LYS A 196 -22.15 -0.57 10.48
CA LYS A 196 -23.44 -0.28 11.15
C LYS A 196 -24.11 0.95 10.52
N ALA A 197 -23.97 1.08 9.20
CA ALA A 197 -24.50 2.20 8.43
C ALA A 197 -26.00 2.00 8.15
N GLU A 198 -26.73 3.09 7.96
CA GLU A 198 -28.11 3.03 7.50
C GLU A 198 -28.20 2.40 6.10
N ALA A 199 -29.32 1.72 5.83
CA ALA A 199 -29.53 1.04 4.56
C ALA A 199 -29.50 2.03 3.37
N GLY A 200 -28.68 1.73 2.36
CA GLY A 200 -28.52 2.53 1.16
C GLY A 200 -27.74 1.78 0.08
N ASN A 201 -27.45 2.41 -1.06
CA ASN A 201 -26.62 1.80 -2.12
C ASN A 201 -25.28 2.52 -2.33
N LEU A 202 -24.72 3.08 -1.26
CA LEU A 202 -23.47 3.85 -1.35
C LEU A 202 -22.25 2.93 -1.56
N TYR A 203 -22.16 1.84 -0.80
CA TYR A 203 -21.08 0.85 -0.98
C TYR A 203 -21.19 0.11 -2.32
N GLY A 204 -22.41 -0.21 -2.77
CA GLY A 204 -22.65 -0.86 -4.06
C GLY A 204 -22.11 -0.07 -5.26
N GLN A 205 -22.09 1.27 -5.20
CA GLN A 205 -21.49 2.12 -6.23
C GLN A 205 -19.96 1.95 -6.35
N ARG A 206 -19.30 1.45 -5.29
CA ARG A 206 -17.85 1.26 -5.25
C ARG A 206 -17.42 -0.14 -5.70
N ILE A 207 -18.33 -1.11 -5.72
CA ILE A 207 -18.03 -2.51 -6.05
C ILE A 207 -17.34 -2.66 -7.42
N PRO A 208 -17.76 -2.00 -8.52
CA PRO A 208 -17.10 -2.18 -9.81
C PRO A 208 -15.61 -1.80 -9.80
N LEU A 209 -15.22 -0.77 -9.03
CA LEU A 209 -13.83 -0.39 -8.87
C LEU A 209 -13.09 -1.37 -7.94
N ALA A 210 -13.73 -1.79 -6.86
CA ALA A 210 -13.18 -2.80 -5.95
C ALA A 210 -12.89 -4.13 -6.67
N GLU A 211 -13.75 -4.55 -7.60
CA GLU A 211 -13.53 -5.73 -8.44
C GLU A 211 -12.27 -5.61 -9.30
N GLN A 212 -12.05 -4.45 -9.92
CA GLN A 212 -10.83 -4.21 -10.72
C GLN A 212 -9.58 -4.27 -9.84
N VAL A 213 -9.62 -3.63 -8.66
CA VAL A 213 -8.52 -3.61 -7.69
C VAL A 213 -8.21 -5.01 -7.18
N CYS A 214 -9.21 -5.75 -6.69
CA CYS A 214 -9.03 -7.10 -6.16
C CYS A 214 -8.59 -8.09 -7.24
N SER A 215 -9.12 -8.00 -8.46
CA SER A 215 -8.70 -8.87 -9.57
C SER A 215 -7.26 -8.57 -9.99
N ALA A 216 -6.86 -7.28 -10.05
CA ALA A 216 -5.47 -6.89 -10.31
C ALA A 216 -4.50 -7.34 -9.19
N ALA A 217 -5.00 -7.46 -7.96
CA ALA A 217 -4.23 -8.05 -6.87
C ALA A 217 -4.10 -9.58 -7.00
N GLY A 218 -4.96 -10.25 -7.76
CA GLY A 218 -5.00 -11.72 -7.90
C GLY A 218 -5.92 -12.41 -6.91
N PHE A 219 -7.02 -11.75 -6.52
CA PHE A 219 -8.14 -12.37 -5.80
C PHE A 219 -9.25 -12.85 -6.74
#